data_AF-A0A959C894-F1
#
_entry.id   AF-A0A959C894-F1
#
_cell.length_a   1.000
_cell.length_b   1.000
_cell.length_c   1.000
_cell.angle_alpha   90.00
_cell.angle_beta   90.00
_cell.angle_gamma   90.00
#
_symmetry.space_group_name_H-M   'P 1'
#
loop_
_entity.id
_entity.type
_entity.pdbx_description
1 polymer ?
#
loop_
_entity_poly.entity_id
_entity_poly.type
_entity_poly.pdbx_seq_one_letter_code
_entity_poly.pdbx_strand_id
1 'polypeptide(L)' 'RPNQVSIDTRNASTDELSRISETFNLAELDAVPERLFNEVLWKGVRGGHSEMPAPRRSAFLVTAEEDDDD' A
#
# COMPACT_ATOMS: atom_id res chain seq x y z
N ARG A 1 -27.17 -3.57 -14.79
CA ARG A 1 -27.77 -4.01 -13.52
C ARG A 1 -27.65 -2.84 -12.55
N PRO A 2 -28.72 -2.43 -11.84
CA PRO A 2 -28.60 -1.37 -10.84
C PRO A 2 -27.70 -1.84 -9.68
N ASN A 3 -27.06 -0.89 -9.00
CA ASN A 3 -26.20 -1.17 -7.84
C ASN A 3 -27.04 -1.80 -6.72
N GLN A 4 -26.61 -2.95 -6.19
CA GLN A 4 -27.30 -3.71 -5.14
C GLN A 4 -26.86 -3.31 -3.72
N VAL A 5 -25.94 -2.34 -3.59
CA VAL A 5 -25.35 -1.94 -2.31
C VAL A 5 -25.55 -0.45 -2.09
N SER A 6 -25.99 -0.06 -0.89
CA SER A 6 -26.14 1.34 -0.50
C SER A 6 -24.77 2.01 -0.34
N ILE A 7 -24.66 3.26 -0.79
CA ILE A 7 -23.45 4.08 -0.65
C ILE A 7 -23.18 4.49 0.81
N ASP A 8 -24.19 4.43 1.66
CA ASP A 8 -24.09 4.77 3.09
C ASP A 8 -23.60 3.60 3.95
N THR A 9 -23.45 2.41 3.34
CA THR A 9 -23.00 1.20 4.04
C THR A 9 -21.58 1.42 4.54
N ARG A 10 -21.38 1.26 5.86
CA ARG A 10 -20.07 1.31 6.50
C ARG A 10 -19.65 -0.06 7.00
N ASN A 11 -18.34 -0.25 7.14
CA ASN A 11 -17.80 -1.47 7.73
C ASN A 11 -18.16 -1.51 9.23
N ALA A 12 -18.74 -2.62 9.69
CA ALA A 12 -19.22 -2.76 11.06
C ALA A 12 -18.20 -3.39 12.01
N SER A 13 -17.17 -4.08 11.49
CA SER A 13 -16.12 -4.68 12.32
C SER A 13 -15.03 -3.66 12.63
N THR A 14 -14.67 -3.56 13.91
CA THR A 14 -13.48 -2.82 14.36
C THR A 14 -12.35 -3.82 14.60
N ASP A 15 -11.57 -4.08 13.57
CA ASP A 15 -10.34 -4.88 13.68
C ASP A 15 -9.15 -4.01 14.10
N GLU A 16 -8.03 -4.64 14.45
CA GLU A 16 -6.79 -3.96 14.82
C GLU A 16 -6.33 -2.97 13.73
N LEU A 17 -6.48 -3.34 12.46
CA LEU A 17 -6.18 -2.48 11.32
C LEU A 17 -7.08 -1.23 11.26
N SER A 18 -8.35 -1.33 11.69
CA SER A 18 -9.26 -0.17 11.77
C SER A 18 -8.74 0.83 12.80
N ARG A 19 -8.36 0.35 13.99
CA ARG A 19 -7.84 1.20 15.06
C ARG A 19 -6.54 1.90 14.66
N ILE A 20 -5.64 1.20 13.97
CA ILE A 20 -4.40 1.81 13.48
C ILE A 20 -4.73 2.87 12.41
N SER A 21 -5.68 2.56 11.50
CA SER A 21 -6.08 3.49 10.44
C SER A 21 -6.69 4.78 10.98
N GLU A 22 -7.44 4.72 12.07
CA GLU A 22 -8.03 5.88 12.75
C GLU A 22 -6.99 6.84 13.33
N THR A 23 -5.76 6.38 13.58
CA THR A 23 -4.68 7.23 14.11
C THR A 23 -3.93 8.03 13.03
N PHE A 24 -4.17 7.72 11.75
CA PHE A 24 -3.45 8.36 10.66
C PHE A 24 -3.98 9.78 10.37
N ASN A 25 -3.07 10.75 10.32
CA ASN A 25 -3.39 12.09 9.85
C ASN A 25 -3.36 12.14 8.32
N LEU A 26 -4.53 11.99 7.69
CA LEU A 26 -4.68 12.05 6.23
C LEU A 26 -4.92 13.46 5.67
N ALA A 27 -4.83 14.50 6.51
CA ALA A 27 -5.04 15.89 6.08
C ALA A 27 -3.81 16.50 5.38
N GLU A 28 -2.62 15.93 5.62
CA GLU A 28 -1.34 16.44 5.12
C GLU A 28 -0.54 15.31 4.43
N LEU A 29 0.20 15.68 3.38
CA LEU A 29 0.71 14.75 2.36
C LEU A 29 1.87 13.82 2.81
N ASP A 30 2.39 14.00 4.01
CA ASP A 30 3.49 13.18 4.58
C ASP A 30 3.40 13.08 6.12
N ALA A 31 2.22 13.30 6.68
CA ALA A 31 2.02 13.30 8.13
C ALA A 31 1.91 11.88 8.74
N VAL A 32 2.03 10.83 7.92
CA VAL A 32 1.83 9.44 8.32
C VAL A 32 3.11 8.63 8.09
N PRO A 33 3.53 7.79 9.05
CA PRO A 33 4.65 6.88 8.84
C PRO A 33 4.41 5.93 7.66
N GLU A 34 5.16 6.12 6.56
CA GLU A 34 4.97 5.40 5.30
C GLU A 34 5.00 3.87 5.46
N ARG A 35 5.96 3.33 6.23
CA ARG A 35 6.06 1.87 6.46
C ARG A 35 4.79 1.29 7.08
N LEU A 36 4.25 1.97 8.10
CA LEU A 36 3.06 1.51 8.82
C LEU A 36 1.82 1.62 7.93
N PHE A 37 1.70 2.72 7.19
CA PHE A 37 0.63 2.93 6.23
C PHE A 37 0.60 1.85 5.14
N ASN A 38 1.76 1.56 4.53
CA ASN A 38 1.88 0.53 3.50
C ASN A 38 1.54 -0.87 4.04
N GLU A 39 1.94 -1.19 5.27
CA GLU A 39 1.64 -2.48 5.89
C GLU A 39 0.14 -2.65 6.15
N VAL A 40 -0.51 -1.61 6.69
CA VAL A 40 -1.96 -1.61 6.94
C VAL A 40 -2.73 -1.72 5.63
N LEU A 41 -2.32 -0.97 4.60
CA LEU A 41 -2.92 -1.05 3.26
C LEU A 41 -2.76 -2.45 2.66
N TRP A 42 -1.56 -3.03 2.74
CA TRP A 42 -1.28 -4.36 2.22
C TRP A 42 -2.17 -5.43 2.87
N LYS A 43 -2.25 -5.43 4.20
CA LYS A 43 -3.11 -6.35 4.96
C LYS A 43 -4.60 -6.11 4.67
N GLY A 44 -5.01 -4.86 4.43
CA GLY A 44 -6.38 -4.53 4.03
C GLY A 44 -6.76 -5.09 2.64
N VAL A 45 -5.84 -5.03 1.67
CA VAL A 45 -6.09 -5.49 0.28
C VAL A 45 -5.90 -6.99 0.12
N ARG A 46 -4.87 -7.57 0.75
CA ARG A 46 -4.46 -8.97 0.56
C ARG A 46 -4.98 -9.92 1.66
N GLY A 47 -5.59 -9.36 2.71
CA GLY A 47 -6.06 -10.06 3.90
C GLY A 47 -5.10 -9.92 5.08
N GLY A 48 -5.66 -9.91 6.29
CA GLY A 48 -4.91 -9.61 7.53
C GLY A 48 -3.73 -10.54 7.84
N HIS A 49 -3.74 -11.74 7.28
CA HIS A 49 -2.66 -12.73 7.42
C HIS A 49 -1.56 -12.60 6.35
N SER A 50 -1.67 -11.63 5.41
CA SER A 50 -0.67 -11.42 4.38
C SER A 50 0.48 -10.57 4.92
N GLU A 51 1.69 -11.13 4.94
CA GLU A 51 2.90 -10.37 5.24
C GLU A 51 3.28 -9.47 4.06
N MET A 52 3.54 -8.19 4.35
CA MET A 52 3.99 -7.24 3.33
C MET A 52 5.41 -7.62 2.89
N PRO A 53 5.67 -7.85 1.59
CA PRO A 53 7.00 -8.18 1.12
C PRO A 53 7.96 -7.01 1.36
N ALA A 54 9.22 -7.31 1.64
CA ALA A 54 10.24 -6.28 1.83
C ALA A 54 10.39 -5.41 0.57
N PRO A 55 10.68 -4.10 0.73
CA PRO A 55 10.88 -3.20 -0.41
C PRO A 55 11.99 -3.74 -1.33
N ARG A 56 11.64 -4.05 -2.58
CA ARG A 56 12.62 -4.46 -3.60
C ARG A 56 13.19 -3.22 -4.26
N ARG A 57 14.45 -2.88 -3.97
CA ARG A 57 15.20 -1.83 -4.67
C ARG A 57 15.96 -2.45 -5.84
N SER A 58 15.43 -2.34 -7.05
CA SER A 58 16.17 -2.70 -8.27
C SER A 58 16.95 -1.48 -8.77
N ALA A 59 18.28 -1.59 -8.86
CA ALA A 59 19.07 -0.64 -9.62
C ALA A 59 18.94 -0.99 -11.11
N PHE A 60 18.51 -0.05 -11.94
CA PHE A 60 18.57 -0.21 -13.39
C PHE A 60 20.03 0.00 -13.82
N LEU A 61 20.71 -1.08 -14.22
CA LEU A 61 22.02 -0.99 -14.86
C LEU A 61 21.79 -0.87 -16.36
N VAL A 62 22.03 0.32 -16.91
CA VAL A 62 22.14 0.51 -18.36
C VAL A 62 23.62 0.37 -18.70
N THR A 63 24.02 -0.76 -19.27
CA THR A 63 25.34 -0.92 -19.87
C THR A 63 25.30 -0.32 -21.26
N ALA A 64 26.15 0.68 -21.53
CA ALA A 64 26.42 1.08 -22.92
C ALA A 64 27.18 -0.09 -23.57
N GLU A 65 26.70 -0.58 -24.71
CA GLU A 65 27.51 -1.45 -25.56
C GLU A 65 28.65 -0.59 -26.09
N GLU A 66 29.90 -0.99 -25.83
CA GLU A 66 31.05 -0.42 -26.49
C GLU A 66 30.99 -0.91 -27.94
N ASP A 67 30.78 0.03 -28.88
CA ASP A 67 30.99 -0.25 -30.31
C ASP A 67 32.48 -0.61 -30.47
N ASP A 68 32.78 -1.89 -30.67
CA ASP A 68 34.09 -2.38 -31.12
C ASP A 68 34.31 -1.86 -32.56
N ASP A 69 34.95 -0.69 -32.68
CA ASP A 69 35.57 -0.21 -33.92
C ASP A 69 36.86 -1.01 -34.18
N ASP A 70 36.77 -2.11 -34.95
CA ASP A 70 37.86 -2.69 -35.76
C ASP A 70 37.31 -3.48 -36.99
#